data_AF-A0A925N431-F1
#
_entry.id   AF-A0A925N431-F1
#
_cell.length_a   1.000
_cell.length_b   1.000
_cell.length_c   1.000
_cell.angle_alpha   90.00
_cell.angle_beta   90.00
_cell.angle_gamma   90.00
#
_symmetry.space_group_name_H-M   'P 1'
#
loop_
_entity.id
_entity.type
_entity.pdbx_description
1 polymer ?
#
loop_
_entity_poly.entity_id
_entity_poly.type
_entity_poly.pdbx_seq_one_letter_code
_entity_poly.pdbx_strand_id
1 'polypeptide(L)'
;MTHDEREWQAQERALLNESSGTDAAADDALVARYRTIARALRQPPPGALPSNFAYEVARLAAMQPRPAEVDSAVEQWLMRALVGTMVLAGAVVAAIYGGQWLQATGSLLAETGSVGIGGWIVTLAACFAITFGVDWLRNGRRDEHASSA
;
A
#
# COMPACT_ATOMS: atom_id res chain seq x y z
N MET A 1 -23.28 5.28 -10.67
CA MET A 1 -22.14 5.11 -9.76
C MET A 1 -22.37 5.89 -8.45
N THR A 2 -23.54 5.77 -7.83
CA THR A 2 -23.94 6.53 -6.62
C THR A 2 -24.51 5.64 -5.51
N HIS A 3 -24.80 4.37 -5.81
CA HIS A 3 -25.26 3.39 -4.82
C HIS A 3 -24.14 2.98 -3.86
N ASP A 4 -22.89 2.90 -4.34
CA ASP A 4 -21.72 2.47 -3.57
C ASP A 4 -21.37 3.46 -2.46
N GLU A 5 -21.30 4.77 -2.75
CA GLU A 5 -20.95 5.79 -1.75
C GLU A 5 -21.98 5.84 -0.60
N ARG A 6 -23.28 5.78 -0.92
CA ARG A 6 -24.32 5.82 0.11
C ARG A 6 -24.27 4.57 1.00
N GLU A 7 -23.99 3.41 0.41
CA GLU A 7 -23.85 2.16 1.14
C GLU A 7 -22.58 2.14 1.99
N TRP A 8 -21.47 2.63 1.44
CA TRP A 8 -20.19 2.78 2.15
C TRP A 8 -20.33 3.71 3.37
N GLN A 9 -20.92 4.89 3.19
CA GLN A 9 -21.19 5.83 4.27
C GLN A 9 -22.11 5.25 5.36
N ALA A 10 -23.04 4.37 4.99
CA ALA A 10 -23.90 3.71 5.97
C ALA A 10 -23.13 2.64 6.77
N GLN A 11 -22.20 1.93 6.13
CA GLN A 11 -21.32 0.97 6.79
C GLN A 11 -20.35 1.67 7.76
N GLU A 12 -19.72 2.76 7.31
CA GLU A 12 -18.76 3.52 8.12
C GLU A 12 -19.44 4.13 9.35
N ARG A 13 -20.62 4.75 9.16
CA ARG A 13 -21.44 5.27 10.28
C ARG A 13 -21.85 4.17 11.25
N ALA A 14 -22.24 2.99 10.76
CA ALA A 14 -22.63 1.88 11.62
C ALA A 14 -21.45 1.37 12.49
N LEU A 15 -20.25 1.28 11.91
CA LEU A 15 -19.03 0.89 12.62
C LEU A 15 -18.65 1.92 13.69
N LEU A 16 -18.66 3.20 13.34
CA LEU A 16 -18.34 4.30 14.25
C LEU A 16 -19.35 4.38 15.40
N ASN A 17 -20.65 4.29 15.11
CA ASN A 17 -21.71 4.36 16.11
C ASN A 17 -21.62 3.20 17.11
N GLU A 18 -21.35 1.97 16.62
CA GLU A 18 -21.15 0.81 17.50
C GLU A 18 -19.85 0.92 18.32
N SER A 19 -18.81 1.53 17.78
CA SER A 19 -17.55 1.76 18.51
C SER A 19 -17.65 2.81 19.61
N SER A 20 -18.44 3.86 19.37
CA SER A 20 -18.61 5.01 20.26
C SER A 20 -19.73 4.81 21.28
N GLY A 21 -20.53 3.74 21.14
CA GLY A 21 -21.70 3.49 21.99
C GLY A 21 -22.83 4.49 21.76
N THR A 22 -22.88 5.12 20.58
CA THR A 22 -23.91 6.10 20.22
C THR A 22 -25.28 5.43 20.16
N ASP A 23 -26.32 6.14 20.61
CA ASP A 23 -27.69 5.62 20.67
C ASP A 23 -28.14 5.05 19.30
N ALA A 24 -28.80 3.89 19.35
CA ALA A 24 -29.31 3.18 18.18
C ALA A 24 -30.64 3.76 17.67
N ALA A 25 -31.35 4.53 18.50
CA ALA A 25 -32.64 5.11 18.15
C ALA A 25 -32.56 6.18 17.04
N ALA A 26 -31.37 6.76 16.82
CA ALA A 26 -31.13 7.78 15.80
C ALA A 26 -30.68 7.24 14.44
N ASP A 27 -30.52 5.92 14.29
CA ASP A 27 -30.02 5.32 13.05
C ASP A 27 -31.10 5.23 11.96
N ASP A 28 -30.71 5.55 10.73
CA ASP A 28 -31.46 5.16 9.54
C ASP A 28 -31.53 3.63 9.41
N ALA A 29 -32.58 3.11 8.79
CA ALA A 29 -32.80 1.65 8.64
C ALA A 29 -31.62 0.90 7.99
N LEU A 30 -30.89 1.55 7.07
CA LEU A 30 -29.70 0.99 6.43
C LEU A 30 -28.52 0.89 7.42
N VAL A 31 -28.30 1.93 8.23
CA VAL A 31 -27.25 1.97 9.26
C VAL A 31 -27.56 0.95 10.36
N ALA A 32 -28.82 0.84 10.79
CA ALA A 32 -29.25 -0.15 11.79
C ALA A 32 -28.97 -1.60 11.35
N ARG A 33 -29.16 -1.91 10.05
CA ARG A 33 -28.82 -3.22 9.48
C ARG A 33 -27.31 -3.48 9.57
N TYR A 34 -26.48 -2.54 9.14
CA TYR A 34 -25.03 -2.69 9.22
C TYR A 34 -24.51 -2.69 10.65
N ARG A 35 -25.16 -1.98 11.59
CA ARG A 35 -24.80 -1.99 13.01
C ARG A 35 -24.97 -3.38 13.61
N THR A 36 -26.03 -4.10 13.22
CA THR A 36 -26.25 -5.50 13.64
C THR A 36 -25.09 -6.40 13.17
N ILE A 37 -24.62 -6.21 11.93
CA ILE A 37 -23.48 -6.95 11.37
C ILE A 37 -22.19 -6.59 12.12
N ALA A 38 -21.92 -5.30 12.31
CA ALA A 38 -20.75 -4.81 13.04
C ALA A 38 -20.69 -5.36 14.48
N ARG A 39 -21.84 -5.42 15.16
CA ARG A 39 -21.97 -6.01 16.49
C ARG A 39 -21.69 -7.51 16.48
N ALA A 40 -22.24 -8.26 15.52
CA ALA A 40 -22.00 -9.69 15.38
C ALA A 40 -20.51 -9.99 15.12
N LEU A 41 -19.84 -9.19 14.28
CA LEU A 41 -18.41 -9.34 13.99
C LEU A 41 -17.50 -9.00 15.17
N ARG A 42 -17.93 -8.12 16.08
CA ARG A 42 -17.18 -7.76 17.28
C ARG A 42 -17.29 -8.77 18.41
N GLN A 43 -18.33 -9.61 18.39
CA GLN A 43 -18.47 -10.64 19.40
C GLN A 43 -17.33 -11.67 19.24
N PRO A 44 -16.67 -12.06 20.34
CA PRO A 44 -15.68 -13.12 20.27
C PRO A 44 -16.36 -14.38 19.72
N PRO A 45 -15.75 -15.07 18.74
CA PRO A 45 -16.33 -16.28 18.19
C PRO A 45 -16.55 -17.30 19.32
N PRO A 46 -17.65 -18.08 19.27
CA PRO A 46 -17.96 -19.05 20.30
C PRO A 46 -16.97 -20.23 20.23
N GLY A 47 -15.82 -20.08 20.87
CA GLY A 47 -14.77 -21.10 20.96
C GLY A 47 -13.38 -20.62 20.54
N ALA A 48 -12.36 -21.39 20.90
CA ALA A 48 -11.01 -21.16 20.41
C ALA A 48 -10.95 -21.43 18.90
N LEU A 49 -10.40 -20.49 18.13
CA LEU A 49 -10.22 -20.68 16.70
C LEU A 49 -9.20 -21.81 16.45
N PRO A 50 -9.35 -22.58 15.35
CA PRO A 50 -8.36 -23.55 14.93
C PRO A 50 -6.97 -22.90 14.77
N SER A 51 -5.90 -23.63 15.07
CA SER A 51 -4.52 -23.13 14.96
C SER A 51 -4.13 -22.72 13.53
N ASN A 52 -4.81 -23.25 12.53
CA ASN A 52 -4.63 -22.94 11.11
C ASN A 52 -5.62 -21.92 10.55
N PHE A 53 -6.48 -21.31 11.39
CA PHE A 53 -7.50 -20.37 10.93
C PHE A 53 -6.92 -19.23 10.09
N ALA A 54 -5.84 -18.59 10.57
CA ALA A 54 -5.20 -17.50 9.85
C ALA A 54 -4.67 -17.93 8.47
N TYR A 55 -4.15 -19.16 8.37
CA TYR A 55 -3.68 -19.73 7.12
C TYR A 55 -4.84 -19.98 6.14
N GLU A 56 -5.94 -20.58 6.59
CA GLU A 56 -7.11 -20.84 5.75
C GLU A 56 -7.80 -19.55 5.30
N VAL A 57 -7.90 -18.55 6.19
CA VAL A 57 -8.42 -17.22 5.82
C VAL A 57 -7.52 -16.54 4.80
N ALA A 58 -6.19 -16.58 4.99
CA ALA A 58 -5.26 -16.03 4.00
C ALA A 58 -5.35 -16.74 2.65
N ARG A 59 -5.51 -18.08 2.66
CA ARG A 59 -5.72 -18.88 1.45
C ARG A 59 -7.01 -18.50 0.74
N LEU A 60 -8.12 -18.37 1.47
CA LEU A 60 -9.42 -17.95 0.93
C LEU A 60 -9.37 -16.53 0.36
N ALA A 61 -8.73 -15.59 1.07
CA ALA A 61 -8.56 -14.22 0.61
C ALA A 61 -7.70 -14.13 -0.67
N ALA A 62 -6.70 -15.00 -0.81
CA ALA A 62 -5.88 -15.08 -2.03
C ALA A 62 -6.64 -15.68 -3.23
N MET A 63 -7.68 -16.48 -2.98
CA MET A 63 -8.52 -17.08 -4.04
C MET A 63 -9.67 -16.16 -4.48
N GLN A 64 -10.03 -15.14 -3.71
CA GLN A 64 -11.04 -14.19 -4.14
C GLN A 64 -10.46 -13.25 -5.21
N PRO A 65 -11.17 -13.02 -6.33
CA PRO A 65 -10.79 -11.98 -7.27
C PRO A 65 -10.79 -10.66 -6.50
N ARG A 66 -9.62 -9.99 -6.48
CA ARG A 66 -9.48 -8.65 -5.90
C ARG A 66 -10.63 -7.79 -6.42
N PRO A 67 -11.44 -7.15 -5.55
CA PRO A 67 -12.57 -6.37 -6.01
C PRO A 67 -12.06 -5.37 -7.05
N ALA A 68 -12.57 -5.56 -8.27
CA ALA A 68 -12.39 -4.74 -9.46
C ALA A 68 -11.17 -3.81 -9.42
N GLU A 69 -10.09 -4.30 -10.03
CA GLU A 69 -8.90 -3.62 -10.58
C GLU A 69 -9.20 -2.41 -11.50
N VAL A 70 -10.42 -1.86 -11.45
CA VAL A 70 -10.99 -0.90 -12.40
C VAL A 70 -10.39 0.50 -12.22
N ASP A 71 -9.72 0.79 -11.10
CA ASP A 71 -8.97 2.05 -10.91
C ASP A 71 -7.44 1.86 -10.91
N SER A 72 -6.96 0.61 -10.91
CA SER A 72 -5.53 0.33 -10.75
C SER A 72 -4.70 0.80 -11.95
N ALA A 73 -5.20 0.69 -13.18
CA ALA A 73 -4.41 1.03 -14.36
C ALA A 73 -4.19 2.55 -14.49
N VAL A 74 -5.21 3.36 -14.20
CA VAL A 74 -5.13 4.83 -14.24
C VAL A 74 -4.27 5.32 -13.07
N GLU A 75 -4.51 4.83 -11.87
CA GLU A 75 -3.71 5.15 -10.68
C GLU A 75 -2.22 4.79 -10.90
N GLN A 76 -1.96 3.60 -11.46
CA GLN A 76 -0.61 3.15 -11.74
C GLN A 76 0.05 3.96 -12.86
N TRP A 77 -0.72 4.38 -13.87
CA TRP A 77 -0.22 5.29 -14.90
C TRP A 77 0.11 6.67 -14.34
N LEU A 78 -0.75 7.21 -13.47
CA LEU A 78 -0.54 8.50 -12.80
C LEU A 78 0.70 8.45 -11.89
N MET A 79 0.85 7.39 -11.12
CA MET A 79 2.04 7.14 -10.30
C MET A 79 3.31 7.06 -11.15
N ARG A 80 3.27 6.34 -12.28
CA ARG A 80 4.41 6.25 -13.21
C ARG A 80 4.72 7.61 -13.84
N ALA A 81 3.70 8.38 -14.24
CA ALA A 81 3.88 9.71 -14.80
C ALA A 81 4.46 10.68 -13.77
N LEU A 82 4.00 10.63 -12.53
CA LEU A 82 4.51 11.46 -11.43
C LEU A 82 5.98 11.14 -11.13
N VAL A 83 6.32 9.86 -10.99
CA VAL A 83 7.71 9.43 -10.78
C VAL A 83 8.58 9.82 -11.96
N GLY A 84 8.14 9.59 -13.20
CA GLY A 84 8.87 9.99 -14.40
C GLY A 84 9.12 11.50 -14.46
N THR A 85 8.12 12.30 -14.12
CA THR A 85 8.24 13.76 -14.06
C THR A 85 9.22 14.20 -12.97
N MET A 86 9.17 13.59 -11.78
CA MET A 86 10.12 13.87 -10.69
C MET A 86 11.55 13.51 -11.07
N VAL A 87 11.77 12.35 -11.69
CA VAL A 87 13.10 11.93 -12.16
C VAL A 87 13.62 12.91 -13.21
N LEU A 88 12.79 13.29 -14.19
CA LEU A 88 13.16 14.24 -15.23
C LEU A 88 13.50 15.62 -14.65
N ALA A 89 12.64 16.13 -13.76
CA ALA A 89 12.87 17.41 -13.09
C ALA A 89 14.15 17.38 -12.25
N GLY A 90 14.37 16.31 -11.50
CA GLY A 90 15.61 16.08 -10.73
C GLY A 90 16.84 16.05 -11.63
N ALA A 91 16.78 15.36 -12.77
CA ALA A 91 17.88 15.31 -13.74
C ALA A 91 18.19 16.68 -14.36
N VAL A 92 17.16 17.46 -14.70
CA VAL A 92 17.32 18.84 -15.21
C VAL A 92 17.97 19.75 -14.16
N VAL A 93 17.48 19.70 -12.92
CA VAL A 93 18.06 20.48 -11.81
C VAL A 93 19.52 20.05 -11.56
N ALA A 94 19.81 18.75 -11.58
CA ALA A 94 21.16 18.23 -11.45
C ALA A 94 22.07 18.65 -12.62
N ALA A 95 21.57 18.71 -13.84
CA ALA A 95 22.36 19.16 -14.99
C ALA A 95 22.73 20.65 -14.90
N ILE A 96 21.81 21.48 -14.40
CA ILE A 96 22.00 22.94 -14.32
C ILE A 96 22.81 23.33 -13.07
N TYR A 97 22.48 22.76 -11.91
CA TYR A 97 23.02 23.17 -10.60
C TYR A 97 23.89 22.12 -9.94
N GLY A 98 23.90 20.89 -10.46
CA GLY A 98 24.56 19.77 -9.81
C GLY A 98 26.05 19.98 -9.67
N GLY A 99 26.74 20.58 -10.64
CA GLY A 99 28.18 20.83 -10.53
C GLY A 99 28.59 21.62 -9.29
N GLN A 100 27.85 22.69 -8.97
CA GLN A 100 28.14 23.56 -7.81
C GLN A 100 27.84 22.84 -6.48
N TRP A 101 26.71 22.14 -6.42
CA TRP A 101 26.30 21.44 -5.21
C TRP A 101 27.09 20.15 -4.97
N LEU A 102 27.39 19.37 -6.01
CA LEU A 102 28.20 18.15 -5.92
C LEU A 102 29.64 18.44 -5.51
N GLN A 103 30.21 19.57 -5.92
CA GLN A 103 31.54 19.97 -5.44
C GLN A 103 31.53 20.31 -3.95
N ALA A 104 30.57 21.14 -3.51
CA ALA A 104 30.44 21.52 -2.09
C ALA A 104 30.07 20.33 -1.19
N THR A 105 29.25 19.41 -1.70
CA THR A 105 28.84 18.19 -0.98
C THR A 105 29.97 17.17 -0.99
N GLY A 106 30.68 17.03 -2.11
CA GLY A 106 31.82 16.14 -2.25
C GLY A 106 32.99 16.51 -1.33
N SER A 107 33.26 17.80 -1.13
CA SER A 107 34.27 18.23 -0.16
C SER A 107 33.89 17.84 1.28
N LEU A 108 32.62 18.00 1.66
CA LEU A 108 32.13 17.62 3.00
C LEU A 108 32.12 16.11 3.22
N LEU A 109 31.76 15.32 2.20
CA LEU A 109 31.80 13.85 2.29
C LEU A 109 33.23 13.29 2.28
N ALA A 110 34.15 13.94 1.56
CA ALA A 110 35.57 13.54 1.56
C ALA A 110 36.23 13.79 2.93
N GLU A 111 35.80 14.82 3.67
CA GLU A 111 36.29 15.11 5.02
C GLU A 111 35.71 14.16 6.10
N THR A 112 34.56 13.53 5.85
CA THR A 112 33.83 12.75 6.87
C THR A 112 34.00 11.23 6.78
N GLY A 113 34.68 10.69 5.76
CA GLY A 113 34.96 9.24 5.72
C GLY A 113 35.78 8.75 4.53
N SER A 114 36.29 7.51 4.63
CA SER A 114 37.14 6.86 3.60
C SER A 114 36.41 6.42 2.33
N VAL A 115 35.07 6.43 2.35
CA VAL A 115 34.22 6.02 1.23
C VAL A 115 33.80 7.27 0.47
N GLY A 116 34.52 7.59 -0.61
CA GLY A 116 34.18 8.71 -1.49
C GLY A 116 32.79 8.56 -2.11
N ILE A 117 32.30 9.61 -2.79
CA ILE A 117 30.96 9.69 -3.40
C ILE A 117 30.60 8.44 -4.23
N GLY A 118 31.56 7.86 -4.95
CA GLY A 118 31.34 6.65 -5.75
C GLY A 118 30.88 5.45 -4.91
N GLY A 119 31.40 5.27 -3.70
CA GLY A 119 30.97 4.18 -2.81
C GLY A 119 29.55 4.38 -2.27
N TRP A 120 29.16 5.63 -2.00
CA TRP A 120 27.78 5.95 -1.60
C TRP A 120 26.77 5.71 -2.73
N ILE A 121 27.14 6.04 -3.98
CA ILE A 121 26.30 5.73 -5.15
C ILE A 121 26.10 4.22 -5.28
N VAL A 122 27.16 3.42 -5.12
CA VAL A 122 27.08 1.95 -5.17
C VAL A 122 26.18 1.41 -4.06
N THR A 123 26.30 1.91 -2.83
CA THR A 123 25.44 1.49 -1.72
C THR A 123 23.97 1.81 -1.99
N LEU A 124 23.66 3.02 -2.48
CA LEU A 124 22.29 3.39 -2.85
C LEU A 124 21.76 2.49 -3.98
N ALA A 125 22.57 2.25 -5.01
CA ALA A 125 22.20 1.36 -6.11
C ALA A 125 21.93 -0.07 -5.62
N ALA A 126 22.75 -0.58 -4.69
CA ALA A 126 22.55 -1.90 -4.07
C ALA A 126 21.26 -1.96 -3.26
N CYS A 127 20.95 -0.93 -2.46
CA CYS A 127 19.69 -0.83 -1.72
C CYS A 127 18.50 -0.86 -2.67
N PHE A 128 18.51 -0.06 -3.74
CA PHE A 128 17.44 -0.05 -4.74
C PHE A 128 17.30 -1.41 -5.44
N ALA A 129 18.41 -2.02 -5.85
CA ALA A 129 18.41 -3.33 -6.50
C ALA A 129 17.80 -4.41 -5.60
N ILE A 130 18.08 -4.40 -4.30
CA ILE A 130 17.49 -5.34 -3.34
C ILE A 130 16.00 -5.08 -3.18
N THR A 131 15.59 -3.82 -2.95
CA THR A 131 14.18 -3.46 -2.76
C THR A 131 13.33 -3.84 -3.98
N PHE A 132 13.76 -3.50 -5.18
CA PHE A 132 13.03 -3.80 -6.40
C PHE A 132 13.18 -5.27 -6.85
N GLY A 133 14.34 -5.88 -6.63
CA GLY A 133 14.56 -7.30 -6.94
C GLY A 133 13.69 -8.23 -6.10
N VAL A 134 13.48 -7.91 -4.82
CA VAL A 134 12.57 -8.66 -3.94
C VAL A 134 11.12 -8.50 -4.39
N ASP A 135 10.72 -7.30 -4.82
CA ASP A 135 9.36 -7.05 -5.32
C ASP A 135 9.09 -7.79 -6.64
N TRP A 136 10.06 -7.77 -7.56
CA TRP A 136 9.99 -8.52 -8.82
C TRP A 136 9.90 -10.03 -8.58
N LEU A 137 10.73 -10.58 -7.68
CA LEU A 137 10.71 -12.01 -7.33
C LEU A 137 9.39 -12.42 -6.63
N ARG A 138 8.76 -11.50 -5.91
CA ARG A 138 7.45 -11.75 -5.26
C ARG A 138 6.30 -11.75 -6.27
N ASN A 139 6.36 -10.91 -7.30
CA ASN A 139 5.35 -10.89 -8.36
C ASN A 139 5.54 -12.01 -9.38
N GLY A 140 6.77 -12.34 -9.80
CA GLY A 140 7.02 -13.42 -10.76
C GLY A 140 6.59 -14.81 -10.27
N ARG A 141 6.77 -15.13 -8.98
CA ARG A 141 6.27 -16.40 -8.41
C ARG A 141 4.74 -16.50 -8.37
N ARG A 142 4.01 -15.38 -8.41
CA ARG A 142 2.53 -15.41 -8.50
C ARG A 142 2.09 -15.83 -9.90
N ASP A 143 2.83 -15.43 -10.93
CA ASP A 143 2.53 -15.74 -12.33
C ASP A 143 2.83 -17.22 -12.66
N GLU A 144 3.91 -17.78 -12.09
CA GLU A 144 4.26 -19.20 -12.27
C GLU A 144 3.21 -20.16 -11.70
N HIS A 145 2.64 -19.84 -10.52
CA HIS A 145 1.58 -20.65 -9.92
C HIS A 145 0.25 -20.54 -10.68
N ALA A 146 -0.01 -19.42 -11.34
CA ALA A 146 -1.21 -19.23 -12.16
C ALA A 146 -1.16 -19.98 -13.51
N SER A 147 0.04 -20.29 -14.03
CA SER A 147 0.19 -21.05 -15.29
C SER A 147 0.19 -22.57 -15.11
N SER A 148 0.30 -23.07 -13.88
CA SER A 148 0.35 -24.51 -13.57
C SER A 148 -0.98 -25.11 -13.07
N ALA A 149 -2.04 -24.29 -13.03
CA ALA A 149 -3.41 -24.68 -12.65
C ALA A 149 -4.32 -24.59 -13.88
#